data_AF-A0A0K8PGP2-F1
#
_entry.id   AF-A0A0K8PGP2-F1
#
_cell.length_a   1.000
_cell.length_b   1.000
_cell.length_c   1.000
_cell.angle_alpha   90.00
_cell.angle_beta   90.00
_cell.angle_gamma   90.00
#
_symmetry.space_group_name_H-M   'P 1'
#
loop_
_entity.id
_entity.type
_entity.pdbx_description
1 polymer ?
#
loop_
_entity_poly.entity_id
_entity_poly.type
_entity_poly.pdbx_seq_one_letter_code
_entity_poly.pdbx_strand_id
1 'polypeptide(L)'
;MNWRGRPLTSHEVILESIASAFTRTGLRVKAELDTNTYPTGIGVGDAEMAALPLTRHTFHGEWNYALHPQPKPAIPAARSGRPPTPQLLSDPALTGLAPHQLQHLIRTLTPAGDTRRGRPPRLTFADQVLATVLHLRVNLAAEPLAVLFSSSRTAMHRTLLKIRHLLEAQDITISPATTPPAALAALRARVAAQSSSPNSKIKTTG
;
A
#
# COMPACT_ATOMS: atom_id res chain seq x y z
N MET A 1 36.07 24.23 -6.43
CA MET A 1 36.44 22.82 -6.59
C MET A 1 35.84 22.07 -5.40
N ASN A 2 34.62 21.53 -5.52
CA ASN A 2 33.72 21.50 -4.34
C ASN A 2 33.52 20.12 -3.66
N TRP A 3 34.12 19.04 -4.16
CA TRP A 3 33.79 17.69 -3.70
C TRP A 3 34.97 16.73 -3.57
N ARG A 4 36.20 17.16 -3.85
CA ARG A 4 37.37 16.28 -3.74
C ARG A 4 37.94 16.31 -2.31
N GLY A 5 37.67 15.25 -1.54
CA GLY A 5 38.42 14.89 -0.34
C GLY A 5 37.76 15.22 1.01
N ARG A 6 36.58 15.83 1.05
CA ARG A 6 35.85 16.05 2.31
C ARG A 6 34.98 14.82 2.64
N PRO A 7 35.22 14.12 3.77
CA PRO A 7 34.36 13.03 4.18
C PRO A 7 32.96 13.55 4.57
N LEU A 8 31.91 12.88 4.09
CA LEU A 8 30.50 13.23 4.34
C LEU A 8 30.06 12.72 5.71
N THR A 9 30.58 13.33 6.78
CA THR A 9 30.42 12.85 8.16
C THR A 9 29.12 13.28 8.83
N SER A 10 28.41 14.28 8.29
CA SER A 10 27.15 14.77 8.83
C SER A 10 26.23 15.31 7.74
N HIS A 11 24.92 15.41 8.04
CA HIS A 11 23.95 16.06 7.15
C HIS A 11 24.33 17.53 6.86
N GLU A 12 24.85 18.24 7.86
CA GLU A 12 25.34 19.62 7.70
C GLU A 12 26.48 19.72 6.68
N VAL A 13 27.48 18.84 6.79
CA VAL A 13 28.60 18.78 5.83
C VAL A 13 28.11 18.46 4.42
N ILE A 14 27.09 17.59 4.28
CA ILE A 14 26.47 17.27 2.98
C ILE A 14 25.78 18.49 2.39
N LEU A 15 24.94 19.18 3.17
CA LEU A 15 24.20 20.37 2.71
C LEU A 15 25.14 21.50 2.32
N GLU A 16 26.15 21.80 3.15
CA GLU A 16 27.16 22.83 2.87
C GLU A 16 27.92 22.49 1.57
N SER A 17 28.29 21.22 1.38
CA SER A 17 28.99 20.78 0.17
C SER A 17 28.14 20.98 -1.09
N ILE A 18 26.85 20.66 -1.05
CA ILE A 18 25.94 20.84 -2.19
C ILE A 18 25.67 22.33 -2.44
N ALA A 19 25.35 23.09 -1.39
CA ALA A 19 25.04 24.52 -1.48
C ALA A 19 26.24 25.36 -1.96
N SER A 20 27.47 24.88 -1.75
CA SER A 20 28.67 25.53 -2.26
C SER A 20 28.80 25.49 -3.80
N ALA A 21 28.02 24.64 -4.49
CA ALA A 21 28.07 24.50 -5.94
C ALA A 21 27.52 25.74 -6.67
N PHE A 22 28.35 26.30 -7.55
CA PHE A 22 27.95 27.34 -8.49
C PHE A 22 28.39 26.96 -9.91
N THR A 23 27.59 27.35 -10.90
CA THR A 23 27.96 27.19 -12.30
C THR A 23 28.65 28.46 -12.81
N ARG A 24 29.47 28.32 -13.86
CA ARG A 24 30.14 29.47 -14.50
C ARG A 24 29.16 30.53 -15.02
N THR A 25 27.93 30.13 -15.32
CA THR A 25 26.84 30.99 -15.78
C THR A 25 26.01 31.58 -14.64
N GLY A 26 26.43 31.42 -13.38
CA GLY A 26 25.83 32.11 -12.23
C GLY A 26 24.70 31.37 -11.51
N LEU A 27 24.36 30.13 -11.87
CA LEU A 27 23.40 29.34 -11.08
C LEU A 27 23.98 29.03 -9.70
N ARG A 28 23.19 29.30 -8.66
CA ARG A 28 23.50 29.02 -7.25
C ARG A 28 22.58 27.92 -6.74
N VAL A 29 23.17 26.88 -6.16
CA VAL A 29 22.42 25.76 -5.58
C VAL A 29 22.02 26.10 -4.14
N LYS A 30 20.77 25.82 -3.77
CA LYS A 30 20.31 25.79 -2.39
C LYS A 30 20.05 24.34 -2.00
N ALA A 31 20.44 23.97 -0.79
CA ALA A 31 20.21 22.64 -0.24
C ALA A 31 19.69 22.78 1.19
N GLU A 32 18.63 22.05 1.52
CA GLU A 32 17.99 22.07 2.82
C GLU A 32 17.70 20.63 3.26
N LEU A 33 17.74 20.38 4.58
CA LEU A 33 17.33 19.08 5.13
C LEU A 33 15.81 19.04 5.20
N ASP A 34 15.21 18.11 4.47
CA ASP A 34 13.81 17.79 4.63
C ASP A 34 13.62 16.76 5.75
N THR A 35 12.98 17.18 6.84
CA THR A 35 12.67 16.32 8.00
C THR A 35 11.24 15.78 7.99
N ASN A 36 10.50 15.99 6.90
CA ASN A 36 9.14 15.49 6.77
C ASN A 36 9.11 13.95 6.79
N THR A 37 8.03 13.41 7.34
CA THR A 37 7.79 11.96 7.35
C THR A 37 7.00 11.58 6.11
N TYR A 38 7.63 10.83 5.21
CA TYR A 38 6.99 10.31 4.01
C TYR A 38 6.57 8.84 4.20
N PRO A 39 5.31 8.47 3.90
CA PRO A 39 4.91 7.07 3.92
C PRO A 39 5.73 6.29 2.89
N THR A 40 6.36 5.21 3.35
CA THR A 40 7.17 4.34 2.50
C THR A 40 6.31 3.22 1.90
N GLY A 41 6.76 2.64 0.80
CA GLY A 41 6.06 1.52 0.14
C GLY A 41 4.88 1.93 -0.74
N ILE A 42 4.74 3.21 -1.08
CA ILE A 42 3.84 3.65 -2.15
C ILE A 42 4.41 3.14 -3.47
N GLY A 43 3.70 2.19 -4.10
CA GLY A 43 4.00 1.75 -5.46
C GLY A 43 3.33 2.70 -6.45
N VAL A 44 4.14 3.40 -7.24
CA VAL A 44 3.67 4.17 -8.39
C VAL A 44 3.67 3.24 -9.60
N GLY A 45 2.55 3.14 -10.31
CA GLY A 45 2.45 2.26 -11.47
C GLY A 45 3.20 2.82 -12.69
N ASP A 46 3.59 1.94 -13.62
CA ASP A 46 4.30 2.36 -14.86
C ASP A 46 3.47 3.36 -15.68
N ALA A 47 2.15 3.18 -15.75
CA ALA A 47 1.24 4.08 -16.44
C ALA A 47 1.18 5.47 -15.77
N GLU A 48 1.25 5.53 -14.44
CA GLU A 48 1.26 6.78 -13.69
C GLU A 48 2.60 7.51 -13.88
N MET A 49 3.71 6.78 -13.88
CA MET A 49 5.03 7.33 -14.21
C MET A 49 5.11 7.83 -15.66
N ALA A 50 4.52 7.10 -16.61
CA ALA A 50 4.48 7.47 -18.02
C ALA A 50 3.57 8.69 -18.30
N ALA A 51 2.58 8.93 -17.44
CA ALA A 51 1.68 10.08 -17.55
C ALA A 51 2.32 11.40 -17.09
N LEU A 52 3.49 11.36 -16.45
CA LEU A 52 4.18 12.57 -16.04
C LEU A 52 4.60 13.39 -17.26
N PRO A 53 4.39 14.72 -17.25
CA PRO A 53 4.83 15.63 -18.31
C PRO A 53 6.34 15.85 -18.24
N LEU A 54 7.10 14.78 -18.50
CA LEU A 54 8.54 14.69 -18.33
C LEU A 54 9.24 14.71 -19.69
N THR A 55 10.23 15.59 -19.85
CA THR A 55 11.15 15.57 -20.98
C THR A 55 12.51 15.09 -20.51
N ARG A 56 12.96 13.93 -21.01
CA ARG A 56 14.29 13.39 -20.72
C ARG A 56 15.36 14.11 -21.53
N HIS A 57 16.50 14.41 -20.91
CA HIS A 57 17.64 15.00 -21.63
C HIS A 57 18.47 13.92 -22.35
N THR A 58 19.13 14.31 -23.45
CA THR A 58 20.02 13.43 -24.23
C THR A 58 21.20 12.93 -23.39
N PHE A 59 21.73 13.80 -22.53
CA PHE A 59 22.75 13.41 -21.57
C PHE A 59 22.07 12.86 -20.31
N HIS A 60 22.14 11.54 -20.15
CA HIS A 60 21.70 10.84 -18.94
C HIS A 60 20.21 11.01 -18.60
N GLY A 61 19.33 10.88 -19.60
CA GLY A 61 17.88 11.04 -19.47
C GLY A 61 17.17 10.19 -18.40
N GLU A 62 17.78 9.10 -17.94
CA GLU A 62 17.24 8.29 -16.84
C GLU A 62 17.22 9.04 -15.50
N TRP A 63 18.06 10.06 -15.32
CA TRP A 63 18.14 10.87 -14.10
C TRP A 63 18.15 12.38 -14.36
N ASN A 64 18.37 12.79 -15.60
CA ASN A 64 18.35 14.19 -16.03
C ASN A 64 17.12 14.47 -16.89
N TYR A 65 16.16 15.19 -16.32
CA TYR A 65 14.89 15.46 -16.97
C TYR A 65 14.29 16.80 -16.52
N ALA A 66 13.41 17.35 -17.36
CA ALA A 66 12.58 18.50 -17.03
C ALA A 66 11.14 18.05 -16.81
N LEU A 67 10.53 18.49 -15.70
CA LEU A 67 9.09 18.34 -15.44
C LEU A 67 8.37 19.64 -15.80
N HIS A 68 7.37 19.54 -16.66
CA HIS A 68 6.57 20.70 -17.06
C HIS A 68 5.34 20.86 -16.17
N PRO A 69 5.02 22.08 -15.73
CA PRO A 69 3.81 22.33 -14.97
C PRO A 69 2.58 22.03 -15.85
N GLN A 70 1.72 21.13 -15.40
CA GLN A 70 0.38 21.00 -15.97
C GLN A 70 -0.61 21.84 -15.17
N PRO A 71 -1.63 22.44 -15.83
CA PRO A 71 -2.73 23.06 -15.11
C PRO A 71 -3.30 22.04 -14.14
N LYS A 72 -3.18 22.34 -12.85
CA LYS A 72 -3.52 21.48 -11.72
C LYS A 72 -4.89 20.84 -11.98
N PRO A 73 -4.96 19.53 -12.30
CA PRO A 73 -6.20 18.82 -12.01
C PRO A 73 -6.40 19.00 -10.52
N ALA A 74 -7.58 19.45 -10.08
CA ALA A 74 -7.89 19.67 -8.67
C ALA A 74 -7.26 18.53 -7.87
N ILE A 75 -6.26 18.82 -7.02
CA ILE A 75 -5.59 17.79 -6.22
C ILE A 75 -6.73 17.08 -5.52
N PRO A 76 -7.04 15.82 -5.88
CA PRO A 76 -7.93 15.04 -5.06
C PRO A 76 -7.16 14.91 -3.76
N ALA A 77 -7.70 15.56 -2.72
CA ALA A 77 -7.16 15.58 -1.36
C ALA A 77 -6.45 14.25 -1.11
N ALA A 78 -5.15 14.31 -0.79
CA ALA A 78 -4.26 13.18 -0.56
C ALA A 78 -4.94 11.86 -0.87
N ARG A 79 -4.86 11.39 -2.13
CA ARG A 79 -5.30 10.03 -2.49
C ARG A 79 -4.47 9.08 -1.63
N SER A 80 -4.97 8.81 -0.43
CA SER A 80 -4.68 7.64 0.36
C SER A 80 -4.81 6.51 -0.65
N GLY A 81 -3.69 5.88 -0.98
CA GLY A 81 -3.60 4.88 -2.02
C GLY A 81 -4.53 3.71 -1.70
N ARG A 82 -5.79 3.84 -2.10
CA ARG A 82 -6.84 2.83 -2.05
C ARG A 82 -8.04 3.43 -2.81
N PRO A 83 -8.57 2.80 -3.88
CA PRO A 83 -9.98 3.03 -4.19
C PRO A 83 -10.77 2.73 -2.92
N PRO A 84 -11.91 3.38 -2.61
CA PRO A 84 -12.76 3.04 -1.46
C PRO A 84 -13.22 1.57 -1.56
N THR A 85 -12.36 0.68 -1.09
CA THR A 85 -12.49 -0.77 -1.04
C THR A 85 -12.89 -1.27 0.35
N PRO A 86 -12.66 -0.56 1.49
CA PRO A 86 -13.15 -1.11 2.75
C PRO A 86 -14.67 -1.04 2.85
N GLN A 87 -15.37 -0.10 2.20
CA GLN A 87 -16.84 -0.05 2.36
C GLN A 87 -17.56 -1.23 1.70
N LEU A 88 -17.17 -1.63 0.49
CA LEU A 88 -17.77 -2.80 -0.16
C LEU A 88 -17.36 -4.10 0.54
N LEU A 89 -16.11 -4.25 0.97
CA LEU A 89 -15.64 -5.47 1.65
C LEU A 89 -16.16 -5.58 3.09
N SER A 90 -16.39 -4.45 3.75
CA SER A 90 -17.02 -4.36 5.08
C SER A 90 -18.56 -4.31 5.01
N ASP A 91 -19.16 -4.57 3.84
CA ASP A 91 -20.60 -4.62 3.69
C ASP A 91 -21.17 -5.67 4.66
N PRO A 92 -22.17 -5.33 5.50
CA PRO A 92 -22.84 -6.27 6.38
C PRO A 92 -23.39 -7.49 5.65
N ALA A 93 -23.76 -7.37 4.37
CA ALA A 93 -24.22 -8.49 3.56
C ALA A 93 -23.11 -9.53 3.28
N LEU A 94 -21.84 -9.11 3.27
CA LEU A 94 -20.68 -9.97 3.05
C LEU A 94 -20.05 -10.47 4.35
N THR A 95 -19.98 -9.60 5.36
CA THR A 95 -19.36 -9.93 6.65
C THR A 95 -20.32 -10.60 7.63
N GLY A 96 -21.63 -10.38 7.47
CA GLY A 96 -22.64 -10.79 8.45
C GLY A 96 -22.59 -9.99 9.76
N LEU A 97 -21.77 -8.93 9.81
CA LEU A 97 -21.56 -8.10 11.00
C LEU A 97 -21.98 -6.66 10.71
N ALA A 98 -22.66 -6.03 11.66
CA ALA A 98 -22.88 -4.60 11.58
C ALA A 98 -21.54 -3.85 11.68
N PRO A 99 -21.40 -2.64 11.09
CA PRO A 99 -20.13 -1.92 11.07
C PRO A 99 -19.53 -1.69 12.47
N HIS A 100 -20.39 -1.43 13.46
CA HIS A 100 -19.98 -1.26 14.85
C HIS A 100 -19.51 -2.57 15.51
N GLN A 101 -20.10 -3.72 15.15
CA GLN A 101 -19.68 -5.04 15.63
C GLN A 101 -18.31 -5.42 15.05
N LEU A 102 -18.10 -5.15 13.76
CA LEU A 102 -16.80 -5.33 13.13
C LEU A 102 -15.73 -4.44 13.77
N GLN A 103 -16.05 -3.17 14.03
CA GLN A 103 -15.13 -2.24 14.69
C GLN A 103 -14.82 -2.67 16.13
N HIS A 104 -15.83 -3.16 16.86
CA HIS A 104 -15.66 -3.72 18.19
C HIS A 104 -14.72 -4.94 18.17
N LEU A 105 -14.93 -5.88 17.25
CA LEU A 105 -14.11 -7.06 17.07
C LEU A 105 -12.65 -6.72 16.75
N ILE A 106 -12.41 -5.77 15.84
CA ILE A 106 -11.06 -5.27 15.53
C ILE A 106 -10.40 -4.73 16.79
N ARG A 107 -11.11 -3.90 17.57
CA ARG A 107 -10.59 -3.30 18.80
C ARG A 107 -10.28 -4.36 19.88
N THR A 108 -11.11 -5.40 20.00
CA THR A 108 -10.90 -6.51 20.95
C THR A 108 -9.68 -7.35 20.58
N LEU A 109 -9.44 -7.59 19.29
CA LEU A 109 -8.31 -8.42 18.84
C LEU A 109 -7.00 -7.65 18.71
N THR A 110 -7.03 -6.31 18.70
CA THR A 110 -5.85 -5.45 18.51
C THR A 110 -4.74 -5.68 19.55
N PRO A 111 -5.01 -5.79 20.87
CA PRO A 111 -3.98 -6.00 21.89
C PRO A 111 -3.20 -7.32 21.71
N ALA A 112 -3.85 -8.38 21.21
CA ALA A 112 -3.23 -9.68 20.98
C ALA A 112 -2.61 -9.81 19.58
N GLY A 113 -3.09 -9.02 18.61
CA GLY A 113 -2.71 -9.12 17.20
C GLY A 113 -1.61 -8.17 16.74
N ASP A 114 -1.46 -7.00 17.38
CA ASP A 114 -0.42 -5.99 17.10
C ASP A 114 0.84 -6.23 17.94
N THR A 115 1.30 -7.49 18.02
CA THR A 115 2.58 -7.83 18.64
C THR A 115 3.72 -7.33 17.73
N ARG A 116 4.10 -6.07 17.94
CA ARG A 116 5.16 -5.37 17.20
C ARG A 116 6.54 -6.01 17.43
N ARG A 117 6.89 -7.00 16.62
CA ARG A 117 8.29 -7.38 16.36
C ARG A 117 8.50 -7.64 14.87
N GLY A 118 9.27 -6.77 14.22
CA GLY A 118 9.73 -6.93 12.83
C GLY A 118 9.11 -5.96 11.81
N ARG A 119 9.41 -6.21 10.52
CA ARG A 119 8.92 -5.42 9.39
C ARG A 119 7.38 -5.36 9.43
N PRO A 120 6.76 -4.18 9.27
CA PRO A 120 5.31 -4.05 9.30
C PRO A 120 4.67 -4.92 8.21
N PRO A 121 3.59 -5.66 8.53
CA PRO A 121 2.87 -6.43 7.54
C PRO A 121 2.28 -5.50 6.48
N ARG A 122 2.25 -5.95 5.21
CA ARG A 122 1.67 -5.17 4.10
C ARG A 122 0.17 -4.90 4.27
N LEU A 123 -0.50 -5.72 5.06
CA LEU A 123 -1.92 -5.58 5.39
C LEU A 123 -2.06 -5.01 6.79
N THR A 124 -2.91 -4.00 6.94
CA THR A 124 -3.29 -3.47 8.25
C THR A 124 -3.95 -4.56 9.08
N PHE A 125 -3.92 -4.44 10.41
CA PHE A 125 -4.58 -5.42 11.27
C PHE A 125 -6.10 -5.52 10.99
N ALA A 126 -6.75 -4.37 10.70
CA ALA A 126 -8.14 -4.34 10.29
C ALA A 126 -8.40 -5.12 9.00
N ASP A 127 -7.53 -4.99 7.99
CA ASP A 127 -7.63 -5.76 6.75
C ASP A 127 -7.40 -7.26 6.96
N GLN A 128 -6.49 -7.63 7.87
CA GLN A 128 -6.25 -9.03 8.23
C GLN A 128 -7.50 -9.67 8.86
N VAL A 129 -8.15 -8.96 9.78
CA VAL A 129 -9.40 -9.39 10.40
C VAL A 129 -10.51 -9.51 9.35
N LEU A 130 -10.68 -8.49 8.50
CA LEU A 130 -11.71 -8.48 7.46
C LEU A 130 -11.54 -9.63 6.44
N ALA A 131 -10.31 -9.90 5.99
CA ALA A 131 -10.03 -11.01 5.09
C ALA A 131 -10.42 -12.36 5.71
N THR A 132 -10.21 -12.52 7.02
CA THR A 132 -10.54 -13.75 7.75
C THR A 132 -12.04 -13.89 7.98
N VAL A 133 -12.74 -12.79 8.30
CA VAL A 133 -14.21 -12.75 8.38
C VAL A 133 -14.82 -13.18 7.04
N LEU A 134 -14.33 -12.65 5.92
CA LEU A 134 -14.81 -13.03 4.59
C LEU A 134 -14.50 -14.50 4.25
N HIS A 135 -13.32 -15.00 4.63
CA HIS A 135 -12.98 -16.41 4.48
C HIS A 135 -13.97 -17.31 5.21
N LEU A 136 -14.26 -17.02 6.49
CA LEU A 136 -15.14 -17.83 7.32
C LEU A 136 -16.61 -17.69 6.93
N ARG A 137 -17.03 -16.48 6.51
CA ARG A 137 -18.44 -16.21 6.21
C ARG A 137 -18.86 -16.67 4.82
N VAL A 138 -18.11 -16.32 3.78
CA VAL A 138 -18.48 -16.61 2.38
C VAL A 138 -17.62 -17.71 1.73
N ASN A 139 -16.84 -18.43 2.54
CA ASN A 139 -15.94 -19.51 2.11
C ASN A 139 -15.00 -19.09 0.97
N LEU A 140 -14.49 -17.86 1.02
CA LEU A 140 -13.60 -17.36 -0.02
C LEU A 140 -12.21 -17.97 0.15
N ALA A 141 -11.67 -18.58 -0.91
CA ALA A 141 -10.31 -19.11 -0.88
C ALA A 141 -9.25 -18.00 -0.69
N ALA A 142 -8.07 -18.39 -0.21
CA ALA A 142 -6.97 -17.47 0.06
C ALA A 142 -6.47 -16.72 -1.19
N GLU A 143 -6.67 -17.27 -2.38
CA GLU A 143 -6.23 -16.69 -3.65
C GLU A 143 -7.09 -15.50 -4.11
N PRO A 144 -8.43 -15.61 -4.19
CA PRO A 144 -9.31 -14.46 -4.38
C PRO A 144 -9.09 -13.35 -3.34
N LEU A 145 -8.88 -13.72 -2.07
CA LEU A 145 -8.57 -12.75 -1.01
C LEU A 145 -7.21 -12.07 -1.26
N ALA A 146 -6.18 -12.83 -1.66
CA ALA A 146 -4.87 -12.27 -1.98
C ALA A 146 -4.96 -11.21 -3.10
N VAL A 147 -5.76 -11.46 -4.14
CA VAL A 147 -6.02 -10.48 -5.21
C VAL A 147 -6.74 -9.24 -4.67
N LEU A 148 -7.83 -9.42 -3.92
CA LEU A 148 -8.64 -8.31 -3.38
C LEU A 148 -7.86 -7.37 -2.45
N PHE A 149 -6.93 -7.94 -1.69
CA PHE A 149 -6.11 -7.24 -0.70
C PHE A 149 -4.70 -6.90 -1.23
N SER A 150 -4.41 -7.12 -2.52
CA SER A 150 -3.09 -6.89 -3.12
C SER A 150 -1.94 -7.53 -2.33
N SER A 151 -2.17 -8.76 -1.85
CA SER A 151 -1.23 -9.55 -1.03
C SER A 151 -0.83 -10.83 -1.77
N SER A 152 0.19 -11.55 -1.27
CA SER A 152 0.55 -12.85 -1.83
C SER A 152 -0.34 -13.95 -1.26
N ARG A 153 -0.53 -15.04 -2.02
CA ARG A 153 -1.26 -16.25 -1.56
C ARG A 153 -0.70 -16.79 -0.24
N THR A 154 0.62 -16.83 -0.13
CA THR A 154 1.34 -17.29 1.08
C THR A 154 1.14 -16.37 2.27
N ALA A 155 1.20 -15.05 2.06
CA ALA A 155 0.93 -14.07 3.12
C ALA A 155 -0.53 -14.15 3.59
N MET A 156 -1.47 -14.28 2.64
CA MET A 156 -2.89 -14.42 2.95
C MET A 156 -3.18 -15.68 3.77
N HIS A 157 -2.60 -16.83 3.41
CA HIS A 157 -2.77 -18.06 4.18
C HIS A 157 -2.26 -17.91 5.63
N ARG A 158 -1.10 -17.29 5.81
CA ARG A 158 -0.54 -17.01 7.15
C ARG A 158 -1.43 -16.06 7.95
N THR A 159 -2.00 -15.04 7.30
CA THR A 159 -2.96 -14.12 7.91
C THR A 159 -4.21 -14.85 8.40
N LEU A 160 -4.81 -15.71 7.56
CA LEU A 160 -6.01 -16.48 7.92
C LEU A 160 -5.75 -17.37 9.15
N LEU A 161 -4.62 -18.08 9.18
CA LEU A 161 -4.24 -18.90 10.33
C LEU A 161 -4.04 -18.07 11.61
N LYS A 162 -3.33 -16.93 11.50
CA LYS A 162 -3.07 -16.04 12.64
C LYS A 162 -4.38 -15.52 13.25
N ILE A 163 -5.27 -14.96 12.43
CA ILE A 163 -6.51 -14.37 12.93
C ILE A 163 -7.47 -15.45 13.41
N ARG A 164 -7.54 -16.62 12.75
CA ARG A 164 -8.37 -17.73 13.24
C ARG A 164 -7.96 -18.17 14.64
N HIS A 165 -6.66 -18.31 14.88
CA HIS A 165 -6.15 -18.62 16.22
C HIS A 165 -6.51 -17.55 17.25
N LEU A 166 -6.48 -16.26 16.87
CA LEU A 166 -6.91 -15.16 17.76
C LEU A 166 -8.42 -15.16 18.03
N LEU A 167 -9.24 -15.58 17.07
CA LEU A 167 -10.68 -15.74 17.26
C LEU A 167 -11.00 -16.90 18.21
N GLU A 168 -10.32 -18.04 18.02
CA GLU A 168 -10.40 -19.21 18.91
C GLU A 168 -9.99 -18.85 20.34
N ALA A 169 -8.90 -18.10 20.51
CA ALA A 169 -8.42 -17.65 21.83
C ALA A 169 -9.36 -16.67 22.55
N GLN A 170 -10.35 -16.12 21.85
CA GLN A 170 -11.32 -15.16 22.38
C GLN A 170 -12.77 -15.71 22.35
N ASP A 171 -12.94 -16.99 22.02
CA ASP A 171 -14.24 -17.67 21.84
C ASP A 171 -15.19 -16.95 20.85
N ILE A 172 -14.63 -16.22 19.87
CA ILE A 172 -15.42 -15.49 18.88
C ILE A 172 -15.71 -16.39 17.68
N THR A 173 -16.96 -16.85 17.56
CA THR A 173 -17.40 -17.67 16.42
C THR A 173 -18.04 -16.82 15.33
N ILE A 174 -17.56 -16.94 14.09
CA ILE A 174 -18.18 -16.34 12.91
C ILE A 174 -18.99 -17.44 12.23
N SER A 175 -20.32 -17.32 12.27
CA SER A 175 -21.18 -18.27 11.57
C SER A 175 -20.89 -18.24 10.05
N PRO A 176 -21.08 -19.35 9.31
CA PRO A 176 -20.99 -19.38 7.85
C PRO A 176 -22.29 -18.93 7.16
N ALA A 177 -22.21 -18.33 5.97
CA ALA A 177 -23.36 -17.91 5.19
C ALA A 177 -24.09 -19.10 4.59
N THR A 178 -25.32 -19.34 5.04
CA THR A 178 -26.19 -20.41 4.54
C THR A 178 -26.64 -20.15 3.10
N THR A 179 -26.74 -18.88 2.70
CA THR A 179 -27.11 -18.46 1.34
C THR A 179 -26.02 -17.51 0.81
N PRO A 180 -25.46 -17.74 -0.38
CA PRO A 180 -24.47 -16.83 -0.96
C PRO A 180 -25.12 -15.47 -1.21
N PRO A 181 -24.64 -14.38 -0.57
CA PRO A 181 -25.23 -13.07 -0.74
C PRO A 181 -25.05 -12.57 -2.17
N ALA A 182 -26.00 -11.80 -2.71
CA ALA A 182 -25.89 -11.21 -4.05
C ALA A 182 -24.60 -10.37 -4.22
N ALA A 183 -24.13 -9.76 -3.12
CA ALA A 183 -22.86 -9.06 -3.04
C ALA A 183 -21.64 -9.94 -3.37
N LEU A 184 -21.72 -11.28 -3.19
CA LEU A 184 -20.66 -12.22 -3.56
C LEU A 184 -20.45 -12.29 -5.08
N ALA A 185 -21.51 -12.15 -5.88
CA ALA A 185 -21.40 -12.13 -7.34
C ALA A 185 -20.62 -10.88 -7.80
N ALA A 186 -20.93 -9.71 -7.22
CA ALA A 186 -20.18 -8.48 -7.46
C ALA A 186 -18.70 -8.61 -7.03
N LEU A 187 -18.45 -9.29 -5.90
CA LEU A 187 -17.09 -9.57 -5.42
C LEU A 187 -16.32 -10.48 -6.38
N ARG A 188 -16.93 -11.54 -6.89
CA ARG A 188 -16.32 -12.47 -7.87
C ARG A 188 -16.03 -11.79 -9.20
N ALA A 189 -16.96 -11.00 -9.72
CA ALA A 189 -16.74 -10.19 -10.93
C ALA A 189 -15.57 -9.22 -10.76
N ARG A 190 -15.39 -8.67 -9.56
CA ARG A 190 -14.25 -7.80 -9.24
C ARG A 190 -12.92 -8.55 -9.21
N VAL A 191 -12.87 -9.73 -8.58
CA VAL A 191 -11.68 -10.57 -8.57
C VAL A 191 -11.24 -10.85 -10.01
N ALA A 192 -12.18 -11.25 -10.88
CA ALA A 192 -11.92 -11.47 -12.30
C ALA A 192 -11.35 -10.22 -13.00
N ALA A 193 -11.92 -9.03 -12.77
CA ALA A 193 -11.42 -7.79 -13.36
C ALA A 193 -9.99 -7.41 -12.90
N GLN A 194 -9.66 -7.71 -11.64
CA GLN A 194 -8.34 -7.42 -11.06
C GLN A 194 -7.28 -8.44 -11.49
N SER A 195 -7.64 -9.72 -11.64
CA SER A 195 -6.73 -10.74 -12.16
C SER A 195 -6.49 -10.64 -13.67
N SER A 196 -7.42 -10.04 -14.43
CA SER A 196 -7.22 -9.72 -15.86
C SER A 196 -6.39 -8.46 -16.11
N SER A 197 -6.08 -7.67 -15.08
CA SER A 197 -5.18 -6.53 -15.22
C SER A 197 -3.73 -7.03 -15.36
N PRO A 198 -2.95 -6.61 -16.36
CA PRO A 198 -1.64 -7.18 -16.69
C PRO A 198 -0.53 -6.93 -15.65
N ASN A 199 -0.88 -6.41 -14.47
CA ASN A 199 0.06 -5.97 -13.43
C ASN A 199 0.47 -7.08 -12.44
N SER A 200 0.15 -8.35 -12.72
CA SER A 200 0.62 -9.50 -11.92
C SER A 200 1.81 -10.21 -12.56
N LYS A 201 2.81 -9.47 -13.04
CA LYS A 201 4.11 -10.08 -13.35
C LYS A 201 4.92 -10.21 -12.06
N ILE A 202 4.81 -11.39 -11.47
CA ILE A 202 5.79 -11.90 -10.51
C ILE A 202 7.17 -11.83 -11.20
N LYS A 203 8.12 -11.10 -10.61
CA LYS A 203 9.52 -11.13 -11.01
C LYS A 203 10.02 -12.59 -10.87
N THR A 204 10.13 -13.29 -12.00
CA THR A 204 10.99 -14.47 -12.13
C THR A 204 12.41 -13.96 -12.29
N THR A 205 13.23 -14.15 -11.25
CA THR A 205 14.69 -13.96 -11.31
C THR A 205 15.28 -15.06 -12.20
N GLY A 206 16.00 -14.66 -13.24
CA GLY A 206 16.97 -15.49 -13.96
C GLY A 206 18.37 -14.96 -13.74
#